data_AF-A0A8T6U9M9-F1
#
_entry.id   AF-A0A8T6U9M9-F1
#
_cell.length_a   1.000
_cell.length_b   1.000
_cell.length_c   1.000
_cell.angle_alpha   90.00
_cell.angle_beta   90.00
_cell.angle_gamma   90.00
#
_symmetry.space_group_name_H-M   'P 1'
#
loop_
_entity.id
_entity.type
_entity.pdbx_description
1 polymer ?
#
loop_
_entity_poly.entity_id
_entity_poly.type
_entity_poly.pdbx_seq_one_letter_code
_entity_poly.pdbx_strand_id
1 'polypeptide(L)' 'MKTHLKKTVKHLLRQAHKLTGILDRPYLMREIECRYPPVFILGPPRSGTTLLYQLMTCSFNFAYIPNIANKFYRCPISAT' A
#
# COMPACT_ATOMS: atom_id res chain seq x y z
N MET A 1 -8.30 -25.40 -18.16
CA MET A 1 -9.02 -24.10 -18.18
C MET A 1 -8.55 -23.09 -17.12
N LYS A 2 -8.43 -23.45 -15.83
CA LYS A 2 -8.01 -22.53 -14.74
C LYS A 2 -6.60 -21.93 -14.88
N THR A 3 -5.71 -22.56 -15.63
CA THR A 3 -4.31 -22.15 -15.84
C THR A 3 -4.15 -20.96 -16.77
N HIS A 4 -4.95 -20.89 -17.85
CA HIS A 4 -4.90 -19.77 -18.80
C HIS A 4 -5.43 -18.47 -18.17
N LEU A 5 -6.51 -18.54 -17.39
CA LEU A 5 -7.06 -17.39 -16.69
C LEU A 5 -6.05 -16.76 -15.71
N LYS A 6 -5.37 -17.59 -14.91
CA LYS A 6 -4.30 -17.11 -14.00
C LYS A 6 -3.15 -16.43 -14.77
N LYS A 7 -2.82 -16.92 -15.96
CA LYS A 7 -1.74 -16.38 -16.79
C LYS A 7 -2.12 -15.01 -17.35
N THR A 8 -3.35 -14.84 -17.83
CA THR A 8 -3.87 -13.56 -18.33
C THR A 8 -3.98 -12.53 -17.20
N VAL A 9 -4.52 -12.91 -16.05
CA VAL A 9 -4.62 -12.02 -14.87
C VAL A 9 -3.23 -11.58 -14.40
N LYS A 10 -2.26 -12.49 -14.32
CA LYS A 10 -0.88 -12.16 -13.97
C LYS A 10 -0.26 -11.17 -14.96
N HIS A 11 -0.52 -11.36 -16.25
CA HIS A 11 -0.02 -10.45 -17.28
C HIS A 11 -0.62 -9.05 -17.12
N LEU A 12 -1.95 -8.97 -16.92
CA LEU A 12 -2.67 -7.72 -16.73
C LEU A 12 -2.21 -6.97 -15.47
N LEU A 13 -2.04 -7.69 -14.35
CA LEU A 13 -1.47 -7.14 -13.11
C LEU A 13 -0.05 -6.59 -13.32
N ARG A 14 0.78 -7.26 -14.13
CA ARG A 14 2.14 -6.81 -14.42
C ARG A 14 2.16 -5.51 -15.24
N GLN A 15 1.23 -5.37 -16.18
CA GLN A 15 1.10 -4.14 -16.97
C GLN A 15 0.57 -3.00 -16.09
N ALA A 16 -0.44 -3.26 -15.25
CA ALA A 16 -0.92 -2.29 -14.28
C ALA A 16 0.21 -1.79 -13.34
N HIS A 17 1.05 -2.69 -12.82
CA HIS A 17 2.21 -2.32 -11.97
C HIS A 17 3.22 -1.40 -12.65
N LYS A 18 3.41 -1.53 -13.96
CA LYS A 18 4.29 -0.61 -14.70
C LYS A 18 3.68 0.78 -14.81
N LEU A 19 2.37 0.85 -15.02
CA LEU A 19 1.63 2.09 -15.18
C LEU A 19 1.50 2.85 -13.85
N THR A 20 1.22 2.15 -12.75
CA THR A 20 1.10 2.78 -11.42
C THR A 20 2.38 3.50 -11.00
N GLY A 21 3.55 2.98 -11.38
CA GLY A 21 4.83 3.65 -11.10
C GLY A 21 5.05 4.98 -11.85
N ILE A 22 4.27 5.28 -12.89
CA ILE A 22 4.32 6.58 -13.56
C ILE A 22 3.55 7.63 -12.76
N LEU A 23 2.47 7.22 -12.08
CA LEU A 23 1.60 8.11 -11.33
C LEU A 23 2.26 8.70 -10.07
N ASP A 24 3.08 7.90 -9.38
CA ASP A 24 3.76 8.32 -8.15
C ASP A 24 5.05 9.12 -8.40
N ARG A 25 5.63 9.04 -9.62
CA ARG A 25 6.86 9.78 -9.98
C ARG A 25 6.85 11.29 -9.65
N PRO A 26 5.80 12.06 -9.97
CA PRO A 26 5.77 13.49 -9.64
C PRO A 26 5.73 13.76 -8.14
N TYR A 27 5.19 12.84 -7.33
CA TYR A 27 5.07 13.01 -5.89
C TYR A 27 6.34 12.59 -5.14
N LEU A 28 7.09 11.62 -5.66
CA LEU A 28 8.36 11.14 -5.08
C LEU A 28 9.46 12.22 -4.95
N MET A 29 9.44 13.21 -5.83
CA MET A 29 10.46 14.29 -5.86
C MET A 29 9.99 15.55 -5.12
N ARG A 30 8.78 15.53 -4.56
CA ARG A 30 8.23 16.67 -3.84
C ARG A 30 8.63 16.55 -2.38
N GLU A 31 9.15 17.62 -1.78
CA GLU A 31 9.18 17.74 -0.33
C GLU A 31 7.74 17.76 0.16
N ILE A 32 7.30 16.64 0.74
CA ILE A 32 5.96 16.52 1.28
C ILE A 32 6.00 17.16 2.66
N GLU A 33 5.45 18.37 2.76
CA GLU A 33 5.12 18.94 4.06
C GLU A 33 4.05 18.05 4.68
N CYS A 34 4.45 17.31 5.72
CA CYS A 34 3.61 16.30 6.32
C CYS A 34 2.52 17.00 7.16
N ARG A 35 1.38 17.27 6.51
CA ARG A 35 0.23 17.95 7.14
C ARG A 35 -0.21 17.27 8.44
N TYR A 36 -0.04 15.96 8.54
CA TYR A 36 -0.33 15.17 9.72
C TYR A 36 0.91 14.37 10.11
N PRO A 37 1.26 14.33 11.41
CA PRO A 37 2.42 13.57 11.87
C PRO A 37 2.20 12.05 11.67
N PRO A 38 3.21 11.30 11.22
CA PRO A 38 3.12 9.85 11.13
C PRO A 38 3.02 9.22 12.52
N VAL A 39 2.22 8.17 12.64
CA VAL A 39 2.07 7.39 13.88
C VAL A 39 2.77 6.04 13.72
N PHE A 40 3.72 5.75 14.60
CA PHE A 40 4.44 4.49 14.63
C PHE A 40 3.91 3.58 15.73
N ILE A 41 3.47 2.37 15.36
CA ILE A 41 3.07 1.33 16.31
C ILE A 41 4.29 0.48 16.64
N LEU A 42 4.79 0.60 17.86
CA LEU A 42 5.93 -0.15 18.39
C LEU A 42 5.47 -1.09 19.50
N GLY A 43 5.98 -2.32 19.51
CA GLY A 43 5.67 -3.30 20.55
C GLY A 43 6.40 -4.62 20.34
N PRO A 44 6.50 -5.47 21.38
CA PRO A 44 7.11 -6.78 21.24
C PRO A 44 6.30 -7.67 20.28
N PRO A 45 6.93 -8.68 19.65
CA PRO A 45 6.24 -9.56 18.73
C PRO A 45 5.03 -10.22 19.41
N ARG A 46 3.90 -10.32 18.68
CA ARG A 46 2.63 -10.91 19.14
C ARG A 46 1.89 -10.17 20.27
N SER A 47 2.23 -8.90 20.54
CA SER A 47 1.52 -8.03 21.51
C SER A 47 0.18 -7.45 21.03
N GLY A 48 -0.38 -7.96 19.94
CA GLY A 48 -1.65 -7.44 19.39
C GLY A 48 -1.51 -6.16 18.57
N THR A 49 -0.30 -5.79 18.12
CA THR A 49 -0.08 -4.64 17.22
C THR A 49 -0.92 -4.71 15.94
N THR A 50 -1.22 -5.91 15.43
CA THR A 50 -2.13 -6.09 14.30
C THR A 50 -3.56 -5.65 14.60
N LEU A 51 -4.10 -6.03 15.77
CA LEU A 51 -5.45 -5.63 16.18
C LEU A 51 -5.53 -4.12 16.37
N LEU A 52 -4.52 -3.53 17.01
CA LEU A 52 -4.41 -2.08 17.17
C LEU A 52 -4.35 -1.36 15.81
N TYR A 53 -3.52 -1.83 14.88
CA TYR A 53 -3.44 -1.29 13.53
C TYR A 53 -4.80 -1.31 12.83
N GLN A 54 -5.51 -2.44 12.90
CA GLN A 54 -6.83 -2.58 12.30
C GLN A 54 -7.85 -1.62 12.93
N LEU A 55 -7.92 -1.55 14.27
CA LEU A 55 -8.82 -0.63 14.97
C LEU A 55 -8.57 0.83 14.58
N MET A 56 -7.31 1.23 14.46
CA MET A 56 -6.93 2.58 14.03
C MET A 56 -7.43 2.87 12.61
N THR A 57 -7.21 1.96 11.67
CA THR A 57 -7.64 2.12 10.28
C THR A 57 -9.14 2.00 10.06
N CYS A 58 -9.86 1.27 10.93
CA CYS A 58 -11.31 1.11 10.84
C CYS A 58 -12.08 2.24 11.54
N SER A 59 -11.53 2.78 12.63
CA SER A 59 -12.23 3.78 13.46
C SER A 59 -11.85 5.22 13.09
N PHE A 60 -10.73 5.42 12.40
CA PHE A 60 -10.22 6.74 12.03
C PHE A 60 -9.72 6.76 10.59
N ASN A 61 -9.54 7.97 10.04
CA ASN A 61 -9.04 8.18 8.68
C ASN A 61 -7.50 8.24 8.66
N PHE A 62 -6.85 7.11 8.92
CA PHE A 62 -5.41 6.98 8.75
C PHE A 62 -5.06 6.60 7.31
N ALA A 63 -4.02 7.24 6.76
CA ALA A 63 -3.30 6.67 5.62
C ALA A 63 -2.45 5.50 6.12
N TYR A 64 -2.55 4.34 5.44
CA TYR A 64 -1.86 3.12 5.84
C TYR A 64 -1.37 2.34 4.62
N ILE A 65 -0.65 1.24 4.85
CA ILE A 65 -0.12 0.39 3.76
C ILE A 65 -0.93 -0.91 3.72
N PRO A 66 -1.85 -1.09 2.75
CA PRO A 66 -2.61 -2.32 2.62
C PRO A 66 -1.76 -3.45 2.02
N ASN A 67 -2.18 -4.69 2.24
CA ASN A 67 -1.52 -5.89 1.68
C ASN A 67 -1.39 -5.87 0.15
N ILE A 68 -2.31 -5.19 -0.55
CA ILE A 68 -2.27 -5.09 -2.00
C ILE A 68 -1.08 -4.26 -2.50
N ALA A 69 -0.56 -3.33 -1.67
CA ALA A 69 0.59 -2.51 -1.99
C ALA A 69 1.85 -3.34 -2.28
N ASN A 70 1.97 -4.54 -1.71
CA ASN A 70 3.07 -5.47 -2.01
C ASN A 70 3.12 -5.86 -3.51
N LYS A 71 1.97 -5.93 -4.18
CA LYS A 71 1.92 -6.19 -5.63
C LYS A 71 2.24 -4.95 -6.47
N PHE A 72 2.10 -3.76 -5.89
CA PHE A 72 2.26 -2.46 -6.53
C PHE A 72 3.34 -1.61 -5.86
N TYR A 73 4.46 -2.22 -5.47
CA TYR A 73 5.56 -1.58 -4.72
C TYR A 73 6.23 -0.37 -5.38
N ARG A 74 5.90 -0.07 -6.64
CA ARG A 74 6.38 1.13 -7.36
C ARG A 74 5.49 2.35 -7.11
N CYS A 75 4.41 2.18 -6.37
CA CYS A 75 3.37 3.17 -6.16
C CYS A 75 2.96 3.26 -4.67
N PRO A 76 3.90 3.55 -3.75
CA PRO A 76 3.62 3.55 -2.31
C PRO A 76 2.77 4.73 -1.83
N ILE A 77 2.72 5.84 -2.58
CA ILE A 77 2.02 7.08 -2.18
C ILE A 77 0.52 6.91 -2.40
N SER A 78 0.13 6.25 -3.49
CA SER A 78 -1.27 6.00 -3.84
C SER A 78 -1.89 4.78 -3.12
N ALA A 79 -1.24 4.27 -2.06
CA ALA A 79 -1.63 2.99 -1.46
C ALA A 79 -2.93 3.06 -0.64
N THR A 80 -3.30 4.22 -0.09
CA THR A 80 -4.54 4.51 0.64
C THR A 80 -4.85 5.99 0.54
#